data_AF-A0A517SLL6-F1
#
_entry.id   AF-A0A517SLL6-F1
#
_cell.length_a   1.000
_cell.length_b   1.000
_cell.length_c   1.000
_cell.angle_alpha   90.00
_cell.angle_beta   90.00
_cell.angle_gamma   90.00
#
_symmetry.space_group_name_H-M   'P 1'
#
loop_
_entity.id
_entity.type
_entity.pdbx_description
1 polymer ?
#
loop_
_entity_poly.entity_id
_entity_poly.type
_entity_poly.pdbx_seq_one_letter_code
_entity_poly.pdbx_strand_id
1 'polypeptide(L)'
;MAVAALFAFGDRARQAGFKVLVLTVLPAGDGVGIVPADYTARTLAINDRLRSEWQDHFDAFADVAVHPALMDPMNTTTYDAEDRLHLTADGARAVAGPLGELAR
;
A
#
# COMPACT_ATOMS: atom_id res chain seq x y z
N MET A 1 8.73 -13.91 2.53
CA MET A 1 7.68 -14.71 1.86
C MET A 1 6.56 -13.88 1.22
N ALA A 2 6.00 -12.87 1.90
CA ALA A 2 4.82 -12.13 1.38
C ALA A 2 5.04 -11.44 0.01
N VAL A 3 6.16 -10.72 -0.17
CA VAL A 3 6.45 -9.99 -1.43
C VAL A 3 6.60 -10.92 -2.64
N ALA A 4 7.27 -12.07 -2.46
CA ALA A 4 7.46 -13.02 -3.55
C ALA A 4 6.13 -13.60 -4.07
N ALA A 5 5.16 -13.83 -3.17
CA ALA A 5 3.83 -14.26 -3.57
C ALA A 5 3.06 -13.15 -4.31
N LEU A 6 3.21 -11.89 -3.88
CA LEU A 6 2.64 -10.72 -4.55
C LEU A 6 3.22 -10.54 -5.97
N PHE A 7 4.52 -10.73 -6.15
CA PHE A 7 5.17 -10.67 -7.46
C PHE A 7 4.71 -11.80 -8.37
N ALA A 8 4.67 -13.03 -7.87
CA ALA A 8 4.13 -14.17 -8.61
C ALA A 8 2.65 -13.97 -9.00
N PHE A 9 1.87 -13.26 -8.17
CA PHE A 9 0.52 -12.85 -8.54
C PHE A 9 0.53 -11.84 -9.70
N GLY A 10 1.35 -10.78 -9.63
CA GLY A 10 1.50 -9.79 -10.69
C GLY A 10 1.88 -10.42 -12.03
N ASP A 11 2.88 -11.30 -12.02
CA ASP A 11 3.33 -12.03 -13.21
C ASP A 11 2.21 -12.85 -13.84
N ARG A 12 1.49 -13.64 -13.03
CA ARG A 12 0.39 -14.49 -13.52
C ARG A 12 -0.77 -13.66 -14.06
N ALA A 13 -1.13 -12.57 -13.38
CA ALA A 13 -2.21 -11.70 -13.81
C ALA A 13 -1.86 -11.01 -15.14
N ARG A 14 -0.62 -10.53 -15.30
CA ARG A 14 -0.13 -9.98 -16.57
C ARG A 14 -0.11 -11.01 -17.69
N GLN A 15 0.37 -12.23 -17.41
CA GLN A 15 0.34 -13.34 -18.36
C GLN A 15 -1.09 -13.72 -18.79
N ALA A 16 -2.07 -13.57 -17.90
CA ALA A 16 -3.49 -13.76 -18.21
C ALA A 16 -4.12 -12.57 -18.96
N GLY A 17 -3.36 -11.52 -19.27
CA GLY A 17 -3.82 -10.37 -20.05
C GLY A 17 -4.37 -9.20 -19.22
N PHE A 18 -4.26 -9.23 -17.89
CA PHE A 18 -4.66 -8.10 -17.05
C PHE A 18 -3.59 -7.01 -17.00
N LYS A 19 -4.03 -5.76 -16.86
CA LYS A 19 -3.19 -4.67 -16.38
C LYS A 19 -3.19 -4.65 -14.87
N VAL A 20 -2.00 -4.67 -14.27
CA VAL A 20 -1.83 -4.81 -12.82
C VAL A 20 -1.06 -3.63 -12.28
N LEU A 21 -1.68 -2.91 -11.36
CA LEU A 21 -1.06 -1.83 -10.60
C LEU A 21 -0.80 -2.31 -9.18
N VAL A 22 0.34 -1.91 -8.60
CA VAL A 22 0.65 -2.19 -7.20
C VAL A 22 0.85 -0.90 -6.41
N LEU A 23 0.48 -0.95 -5.13
CA LEU A 23 0.55 0.14 -4.17
C LEU A 23 1.51 -0.23 -3.05
N THR A 24 2.19 0.75 -2.47
CA THR A 24 2.86 0.57 -1.18
C THR A 24 1.86 0.28 -0.06
N VAL A 25 2.30 -0.52 0.92
CA VAL A 25 1.56 -0.77 2.16
C VAL A 25 1.63 0.47 3.06
N LEU A 26 0.48 0.88 3.59
CA LEU A 26 0.37 2.03 4.49
C LEU A 26 0.87 1.69 5.91
N PRO A 27 1.29 2.69 6.70
CA PRO A 27 1.53 2.49 8.11
C PRO A 27 0.23 2.17 8.86
N ALA A 28 0.36 1.56 10.02
CA ALA A 28 -0.73 1.26 10.95
C ALA A 28 -0.33 1.63 12.38
N GLY A 29 -1.30 2.05 13.17
CA GLY A 29 -1.16 2.33 14.60
C GLY A 29 -1.72 1.18 15.44
N ASP A 30 -1.50 1.22 16.75
CA ASP A 30 -1.86 0.12 17.66
C ASP A 30 -3.27 0.29 18.28
N GLY A 31 -4.27 0.66 17.47
CA GLY A 31 -5.61 1.05 17.98
C GLY A 31 -6.37 -0.08 18.68
N VAL A 32 -6.04 -1.34 18.37
CA VAL A 32 -6.81 -2.53 18.77
C VAL A 32 -5.93 -3.72 19.19
N GLY A 33 -4.62 -3.54 19.34
CA GLY A 33 -3.69 -4.61 19.76
C GLY A 33 -3.53 -5.75 18.75
N ILE A 34 -3.99 -5.57 17.51
CA ILE A 34 -3.96 -6.58 16.44
C ILE A 34 -2.75 -6.38 15.53
N VAL A 35 -2.07 -5.24 15.60
CA VAL A 35 -0.91 -4.94 14.78
C VAL A 35 0.31 -5.66 15.37
N PRO A 36 0.95 -6.58 14.64
CA PRO A 36 2.13 -7.28 15.14
C PRO A 36 3.25 -6.30 15.47
N ALA A 37 4.05 -6.59 16.50
CA ALA A 37 5.19 -5.75 16.89
C ALA A 37 6.21 -5.54 15.74
N ASP A 38 6.27 -6.46 14.78
CA ASP A 38 7.17 -6.40 13.62
C ASP A 38 6.53 -5.74 12.38
N TYR A 39 5.30 -5.22 12.49
CA TYR A 39 4.55 -4.69 11.36
C TYR A 39 5.32 -3.58 10.63
N THR A 40 5.80 -2.56 11.35
CA THR A 40 6.53 -1.43 10.76
C THR A 40 7.80 -1.88 10.03
N ALA A 41 8.57 -2.79 10.63
CA ALA A 41 9.77 -3.31 9.98
C ALA A 41 9.43 -4.10 8.71
N ARG A 42 8.33 -4.88 8.74
CA ARG A 42 7.85 -5.64 7.58
C ARG A 42 7.31 -4.75 6.48
N THR A 43 6.51 -3.73 6.80
CA THR A 43 5.97 -2.81 5.79
C THR A 43 7.06 -2.00 5.12
N LEU A 44 8.06 -1.54 5.87
CA LEU A 44 9.25 -0.89 5.29
C LEU A 44 9.98 -1.84 4.33
N ALA A 45 10.29 -3.06 4.76
CA ALA A 45 10.95 -4.04 3.91
C ALA A 45 10.13 -4.42 2.66
N ILE A 46 8.80 -4.49 2.77
CA ILE A 46 7.90 -4.73 1.64
C ILE A 46 7.93 -3.53 0.67
N ASN A 47 7.79 -2.32 1.18
CA ASN A 47 7.72 -1.10 0.37
C ASN A 47 9.04 -0.81 -0.33
N ASP A 48 10.18 -1.07 0.31
CA ASP A 48 11.49 -0.89 -0.32
C ASP A 48 11.67 -1.82 -1.51
N ARG A 49 11.25 -3.09 -1.36
CA ARG A 49 11.24 -4.04 -2.48
C ARG A 49 10.28 -3.63 -3.58
N LEU A 50 9.08 -3.16 -3.24
CA LEU A 50 8.14 -2.65 -4.24
C LEU A 50 8.75 -1.51 -5.03
N ARG A 51 9.38 -0.53 -4.36
CA ARG A 51 10.03 0.60 -5.02
C ARG A 51 11.14 0.19 -5.98
N SER A 52 11.90 -0.86 -5.65
CA SER A 52 13.04 -1.30 -6.47
C SER A 52 12.72 -2.35 -7.53
N GLU A 53 11.66 -3.15 -7.35
CA GLU A 53 11.42 -4.36 -8.16
C GLU A 53 10.06 -4.34 -8.90
N TRP A 54 9.20 -3.31 -8.73
CA TRP A 54 7.84 -3.36 -9.29
C TRP A 54 7.78 -3.50 -10.82
N GLN A 55 8.73 -2.90 -11.55
CA GLN A 55 8.71 -2.83 -13.02
C GLN A 55 8.74 -4.22 -13.67
N ASP A 56 9.36 -5.19 -13.00
CA ASP A 56 9.47 -6.55 -13.50
C ASP A 56 8.15 -7.31 -13.39
N HIS A 57 7.29 -6.92 -12.43
CA HIS A 57 6.13 -7.70 -12.00
C HIS A 57 4.78 -7.02 -12.23
N PHE A 58 4.74 -5.70 -12.39
CA PHE A 58 3.52 -4.90 -12.50
C PHE A 58 3.59 -3.94 -13.68
N ASP A 59 2.44 -3.49 -14.17
CA ASP A 59 2.36 -2.48 -15.24
C ASP A 59 2.54 -1.05 -14.68
N ALA A 60 2.21 -0.83 -13.41
CA ALA A 60 2.32 0.47 -12.76
C ALA A 60 2.53 0.35 -11.24
N PHE A 61 3.08 1.41 -10.66
CA PHE A 61 3.31 1.54 -9.23
C PHE A 61 2.85 2.91 -8.73
N ALA A 62 2.18 2.92 -7.58
CA ALA A 62 1.81 4.14 -6.87
C ALA A 62 2.32 4.08 -5.41
N ASP A 63 3.26 4.97 -5.08
CA ASP A 63 3.77 5.13 -3.72
C ASP A 63 2.81 6.00 -2.91
N VAL A 64 1.76 5.38 -2.38
CA VAL A 64 0.75 6.06 -1.56
C VAL A 64 1.22 6.24 -0.12
N ALA A 65 2.21 5.48 0.33
CA ALA A 65 2.73 5.56 1.69
C ALA A 65 3.57 6.82 1.94
N VAL A 66 4.04 7.50 0.88
CA VAL A 66 4.69 8.82 0.99
C VAL A 66 3.70 9.99 0.94
N HIS A 67 2.40 9.73 0.73
CA HIS A 67 1.41 10.81 0.72
C HIS A 67 1.32 11.43 2.13
N PRO A 68 1.49 12.75 2.30
CA PRO A 68 1.60 13.37 3.64
C PRO A 68 0.43 13.06 4.57
N ALA A 69 -0.79 12.96 4.02
CA ALA A 69 -1.98 12.63 4.79
C ALA A 69 -2.06 11.16 5.24
N LEU A 70 -1.24 10.26 4.69
CA LEU A 70 -1.24 8.81 4.94
C LEU A 70 0.02 8.34 5.70
N MET A 71 0.96 9.22 5.99
CA MET A 71 2.21 8.85 6.68
C MET A 71 2.02 8.61 8.18
N ASP A 72 0.96 9.17 8.77
CA ASP A 72 0.68 9.08 10.19
C ASP A 72 -0.64 8.33 10.45
N PRO A 73 -0.59 7.08 10.95
CA PRO A 73 -1.80 6.33 11.29
C PRO A 73 -2.57 6.93 12.48
N MET A 74 -1.99 7.89 13.22
CA MET A 74 -2.68 8.63 14.27
C MET A 74 -3.56 9.77 13.73
N ASN A 75 -3.45 10.08 12.43
CA ASN A 75 -4.30 11.06 11.77
C ASN A 75 -5.74 10.54 11.60
N THR A 76 -6.64 10.92 12.51
CA THR A 76 -8.06 10.52 12.48
C THR A 76 -8.85 11.06 11.28
N THR A 77 -8.29 12.01 10.52
CA THR A 77 -8.94 12.47 9.29
C THR A 77 -8.84 11.40 8.22
N THR A 78 -7.72 10.68 8.13
CA THR A 78 -7.47 9.68 7.08
C THR A 78 -7.51 8.24 7.56
N TYR A 79 -7.33 8.00 8.86
CA TYR A 79 -7.44 6.69 9.49
C TYR A 79 -8.63 6.62 10.43
N ASP A 80 -9.19 5.42 10.54
CA ASP A 80 -10.21 5.12 11.51
C ASP A 80 -9.67 5.39 12.93
N ALA A 81 -10.49 6.06 13.75
CA ALA A 81 -10.07 6.52 15.07
C ALA A 81 -9.94 5.38 16.09
N GLU A 82 -10.63 4.27 15.87
CA GLU A 82 -10.66 3.10 16.74
C GLU A 82 -9.45 2.21 16.45
N ASP A 83 -9.24 1.83 15.19
CA ASP A 83 -8.22 0.81 14.87
C ASP A 83 -6.88 1.36 14.34
N ARG A 84 -6.84 2.59 13.82
CA ARG A 84 -5.63 3.21 13.26
C ARG A 84 -4.99 2.39 12.14
N LEU A 85 -5.79 1.59 11.46
CA LEU A 85 -5.39 0.65 10.42
C LEU A 85 -6.21 0.89 9.15
N HIS A 86 -7.54 0.96 9.29
CA HIS A 86 -8.42 1.20 8.15
C HIS A 86 -8.50 2.68 7.82
N LEU A 87 -8.74 2.99 6.54
CA LEU A 87 -8.87 4.35 6.08
C LEU A 87 -10.30 4.85 6.24
N THR A 88 -10.42 6.14 6.56
CA THR A 88 -11.69 6.86 6.37
C THR A 88 -11.96 7.08 4.88
N ALA A 89 -13.11 7.68 4.56
CA ALA A 89 -13.40 8.13 3.21
C ALA A 89 -12.35 9.13 2.68
N ASP A 90 -11.79 9.99 3.53
CA ASP A 90 -10.76 10.96 3.13
C ASP A 90 -9.40 10.28 2.91
N GLY A 91 -9.07 9.26 3.73
CA GLY A 91 -7.90 8.43 3.48
C GLY A 91 -8.00 7.69 2.14
N ALA A 92 -9.16 7.10 1.84
CA ALA A 92 -9.39 6.44 0.56
C ALA A 92 -9.28 7.40 -0.64
N ARG A 93 -9.72 8.66 -0.50
CA ARG A 93 -9.54 9.71 -1.53
C ARG A 93 -8.08 10.07 -1.73
N ALA A 94 -7.28 10.14 -0.67
CA ALA A 94 -5.85 10.39 -0.77
C ALA A 94 -5.12 9.26 -1.53
N VAL A 95 -5.56 8.00 -1.38
CA VAL A 95 -5.06 6.88 -2.19
C VAL A 95 -5.49 6.98 -3.66
N ALA A 96 -6.72 7.41 -3.92
CA ALA A 96 -7.27 7.48 -5.28
C ALA A 96 -6.60 8.54 -6.16
N GLY A 97 -6.09 9.64 -5.57
CA GLY A 97 -5.43 10.73 -6.32
C GLY A 97 -4.31 10.26 -7.24
N PRO A 98 -3.24 9.64 -6.71
CA PRO A 98 -2.13 9.11 -7.51
C PRO A 98 -2.56 8.09 -8.58
N LEU A 99 -3.63 7.31 -8.32
CA LEU A 99 -4.14 6.33 -9.29
C LEU A 99 -4.80 6.99 -10.50
N GLY A 100 -5.48 8.12 -10.30
CA GLY A 100 -6.11 8.88 -11.37
C GLY A 100 -5.13 9.48 -12.38
N GLU A 101 -3.86 9.64 -12.01
CA GLU A 101 -2.79 10.11 -12.90
C GLU A 101 -2.25 8.99 -13.79
N LEU A 102 -2.30 7.73 -13.31
CA LEU A 102 -1.83 6.55 -14.03
C LEU A 102 -2.85 6.02 -15.06
N ALA A 103 -4.10 6.48 -14.99
CA ALA A 103 -5.20 6.06 -15.88
C ALA A 103 -5.40 6.99 -17.11
N ARG A 104 -4.48 7.93 -17.35
CA ARG A 104 -4.49 8.86 -18.50
C ARG A 104 -3.49 8.43 -19.55
#